data_AF-A0A7J2KU12-F1
#
_entry.id   AF-A0A7J2KU12-F1
#
_cell.length_a   1.000
_cell.length_b   1.000
_cell.length_c   1.000
_cell.angle_alpha   90.00
_cell.angle_beta   90.00
_cell.angle_gamma   90.00
#
_symmetry.space_group_name_H-M   'P 1'
#
loop_
_entity.id
_entity.type
_entity.pdbx_description
1 polymer ?
#
loop_
_entity_poly.entity_id
_entity_poly.type
_entity_poly.pdbx_seq_one_letter_code
_entity_poly.pdbx_strand_id
1 'polypeptide(L)'
;GIGRVPFSKLEFRDEYFNADAMKRHSVKLKKSVDIPPGCSCHLVIIGKIEPEKCIMFGNQCTPEKPFGPCMVSSEGTCNIYYRYGSYA
;
A
#
# COMPACT_ATOMS: atom_id res chain seq x y z
N GLY A 1 0.68 -6.27 2.21
CA GLY A 1 -0.25 -6.21 1.07
C GLY A 1 -1.29 -7.30 1.18
N ILE A 2 -1.85 -7.74 0.04
CA ILE A 2 -2.86 -8.82 -0.03
C ILE A 2 -2.26 -10.18 -0.43
N GLY A 3 -0.92 -10.31 -0.41
CA GLY A 3 -0.23 -11.50 -0.89
C GLY A 3 -0.16 -11.57 -2.42
N ARG A 4 0.11 -12.77 -2.94
CA ARG A 4 0.24 -13.03 -4.38
C ARG A 4 -1.12 -13.31 -4.99
N VAL A 5 -1.50 -12.49 -5.96
CA VAL A 5 -2.68 -12.73 -6.80
C VAL A 5 -2.20 -13.30 -8.15
N PRO A 6 -2.67 -14.48 -8.59
CA PRO A 6 -2.31 -15.03 -9.89
C PRO A 6 -2.77 -14.14 -11.04
N PHE A 7 -1.99 -14.08 -12.13
CA PHE A 7 -2.34 -13.36 -13.36
C PHE A 7 -2.70 -11.87 -13.17
N SER A 8 -2.21 -11.23 -12.10
CA SER A 8 -2.56 -9.85 -11.74
C SER A 8 -1.44 -8.84 -12.02
N LYS A 9 -0.38 -9.24 -12.71
CA LYS A 9 0.76 -8.37 -13.06
C LYS A 9 0.85 -8.17 -14.56
N LEU A 10 1.31 -7.00 -14.96
CA LEU A 10 1.72 -6.71 -16.33
C LEU A 10 3.24 -6.60 -16.38
N GLU A 11 3.82 -7.07 -17.48
CA GLU A 11 5.25 -6.97 -17.76
C GLU A 11 5.44 -6.47 -19.19
N PHE A 12 6.57 -5.81 -19.46
CA PHE A 12 6.92 -5.41 -20.81
C PHE A 12 7.13 -6.65 -21.69
N ARG A 13 6.62 -6.61 -22.92
CA ARG A 13 7.02 -7.56 -23.96
C ARG A 13 8.52 -7.44 -24.22
N ASP A 14 9.16 -8.51 -24.67
CA ASP A 14 10.61 -8.54 -24.84
C ASP A 14 11.14 -7.49 -25.83
N GLU A 15 10.35 -7.12 -26.84
CA GLU A 15 10.66 -6.05 -27.78
C GLU A 15 10.81 -4.66 -27.12
N TYR A 16 10.28 -4.47 -25.90
CA TYR A 16 10.38 -3.23 -25.12
C TYR A 16 11.42 -3.31 -23.99
N PHE A 17 12.38 -4.24 -24.05
CA PHE A 17 13.43 -4.45 -23.04
C PHE A 17 14.12 -3.15 -22.59
N ASN A 18 14.40 -2.22 -23.52
CA ASN A 18 15.10 -0.97 -23.24
C ASN A 18 14.30 0.01 -22.34
N ALA A 19 12.99 -0.19 -22.22
CA ALA A 19 12.11 0.59 -21.35
C ALA A 19 11.93 -0.05 -19.96
N ASP A 20 12.28 -1.34 -19.80
CA ASP A 20 12.19 -2.04 -18.53
C ASP A 20 13.45 -1.75 -17.68
N ALA A 21 13.30 -0.89 -16.67
CA ALA A 21 14.39 -0.50 -15.78
C ALA A 21 14.99 -1.68 -15.00
N MET A 22 14.19 -2.70 -14.65
CA MET A 22 14.67 -3.88 -13.94
C MET A 22 15.66 -4.66 -14.80
N LYS A 23 15.31 -4.85 -16.08
CA LYS A 23 16.14 -5.56 -17.06
C LYS A 23 17.34 -4.71 -17.50
N ARG A 24 17.12 -3.44 -17.88
CA ARG A 24 18.17 -2.52 -18.36
C ARG A 24 19.29 -2.30 -17.36
N HIS A 25 18.96 -2.26 -16.06
CA HIS A 25 19.93 -1.97 -15.01
C HIS A 25 20.31 -3.19 -14.16
N SER A 26 19.83 -4.40 -14.53
CA SER A 26 20.11 -5.64 -13.79
C SER A 26 19.85 -5.51 -12.27
N VAL A 27 18.73 -4.88 -11.91
CA VAL A 27 18.42 -4.53 -10.52
C VAL A 27 18.19 -5.79 -9.68
N LYS A 28 18.92 -5.91 -8.56
CA LYS A 28 18.74 -6.98 -7.57
C LYS A 28 18.00 -6.47 -6.34
N LEU A 29 16.77 -6.95 -6.13
CA LEU A 29 15.95 -6.57 -4.98
C LEU A 29 16.31 -7.41 -3.75
N LYS A 30 16.36 -6.76 -2.59
CA LYS A 30 16.43 -7.43 -1.28
C LYS A 30 15.03 -7.75 -0.78
N LYS A 31 14.91 -8.69 0.16
CA LYS A 31 13.64 -8.93 0.86
C LYS A 31 13.19 -7.66 1.58
N SER A 32 11.91 -7.32 1.44
CA SER A 32 11.27 -6.20 2.13
C SER A 32 10.20 -6.69 3.10
N VAL A 33 9.81 -5.81 4.03
CA VAL A 33 8.66 -6.00 4.92
C VAL A 33 7.42 -5.55 4.16
N ASP A 34 6.43 -6.44 4.03
CA ASP A 34 5.21 -6.16 3.28
C ASP A 34 4.17 -5.38 4.11
N ILE A 35 4.04 -5.69 5.40
CA ILE A 35 3.11 -5.01 6.32
C ILE A 35 3.90 -4.59 7.56
N PRO A 36 4.05 -3.27 7.82
CA PRO A 36 4.65 -2.80 9.06
C PRO A 36 3.87 -3.30 10.28
N PRO A 37 4.54 -3.69 11.38
CA PRO A 37 3.87 -4.14 12.61
C PRO A 37 2.83 -3.13 13.11
N GLY A 38 1.64 -3.62 13.46
CA GLY A 38 0.51 -2.79 13.90
C GLY A 38 -0.36 -2.21 12.77
N CYS A 39 0.13 -2.20 11.52
CA CYS A 39 -0.64 -1.71 10.38
C CYS A 39 -1.68 -2.74 9.90
N SER A 40 -2.95 -2.33 9.81
CA SER A 40 -4.04 -3.18 9.30
C SER A 40 -4.49 -2.84 7.87
N CYS A 41 -3.67 -2.14 7.08
CA CYS A 41 -3.99 -1.74 5.70
C CYS A 41 -4.45 -2.92 4.83
N HIS A 42 -3.84 -4.09 4.99
CA HIS A 42 -4.19 -5.30 4.26
C HIS A 42 -5.61 -5.80 4.50
N LEU A 43 -6.22 -5.50 5.66
CA LEU A 43 -7.61 -5.82 5.97
C LEU A 43 -8.57 -4.72 5.48
N VAL A 44 -8.13 -3.46 5.54
CA VAL A 44 -8.91 -2.31 5.04
C VAL A 44 -9.11 -2.41 3.53
N ILE A 45 -8.05 -2.67 2.75
CA ILE A 45 -8.13 -2.71 1.28
C ILE A 45 -8.96 -3.86 0.71
N ILE A 46 -9.24 -4.88 1.52
CA ILE A 46 -10.14 -5.99 1.15
C ILE A 46 -11.52 -5.88 1.82
N GLY A 47 -11.82 -4.75 2.46
CA GLY A 47 -13.11 -4.49 3.08
C GLY A 47 -13.43 -5.35 4.31
N LYS A 48 -12.43 -5.98 4.95
CA LYS A 48 -12.66 -6.79 6.16
C LYS A 48 -12.86 -5.94 7.41
N ILE A 49 -12.27 -4.75 7.44
CA ILE A 49 -12.41 -3.79 8.54
C ILE A 49 -12.50 -2.37 7.98
N GLU A 50 -13.14 -1.49 8.74
CA GLU A 50 -13.09 -0.04 8.51
C GLU A 50 -11.82 0.56 9.13
N PRO A 51 -11.33 1.72 8.66
CA PRO A 51 -10.10 2.34 9.16
C PRO A 51 -10.07 2.54 10.68
N GLU A 52 -11.20 2.91 11.29
CA GLU A 52 -11.36 3.09 12.74
C GLU A 52 -11.10 1.82 13.58
N LYS A 53 -11.19 0.63 12.97
CA LYS A 53 -10.86 -0.65 13.65
C LYS A 53 -9.35 -0.95 13.64
N CYS A 54 -8.55 -0.15 12.93
CA CYS A 54 -7.09 -0.26 12.97
C CYS A 54 -6.55 0.51 14.17
N ILE A 55 -5.84 -0.17 15.07
CA ILE A 55 -5.30 0.41 16.33
C ILE A 55 -4.38 1.63 16.12
N MET A 56 -3.81 1.78 14.93
CA MET A 56 -2.91 2.88 14.58
C MET A 56 -3.64 4.09 13.99
N PHE A 57 -4.86 3.90 13.47
CA PHE A 57 -5.57 4.91 12.68
C PHE A 57 -5.88 6.15 13.50
N GLY A 58 -5.47 7.30 12.96
CA GLY A 58 -5.70 8.62 13.52
C GLY A 58 -5.03 8.91 14.87
N ASN A 59 -4.20 7.98 15.36
CA ASN A 59 -3.27 8.19 16.47
C ASN A 59 -1.83 8.24 15.92
N GLN A 60 -1.17 7.08 15.80
CA GLN A 60 0.21 7.01 15.31
C GLN A 60 0.30 7.08 13.78
N CYS A 61 -0.81 6.87 13.08
CA CYS A 61 -0.92 6.92 11.63
C CYS A 61 -1.91 8.03 11.25
N THR A 62 -1.39 9.19 10.86
CA THR A 62 -2.15 10.36 10.38
C THR A 62 -1.65 10.81 9.02
N PRO A 63 -2.33 11.72 8.30
CA PRO A 63 -1.83 12.27 7.04
C PRO A 63 -0.47 12.97 7.17
N GLU A 64 -0.19 13.64 8.30
CA GLU A 64 1.07 14.32 8.57
C GLU A 64 2.19 13.34 8.94
N LYS A 65 1.83 12.23 9.61
CA LYS A 65 2.74 11.16 10.01
C LYS A 65 2.19 9.80 9.56
N PRO A 66 2.25 9.46 8.27
CA PRO A 66 1.66 8.24 7.76
C PRO A 66 2.54 7.04 8.13
N PHE A 67 1.92 6.00 8.68
CA PHE A 67 2.60 4.75 9.03
C PHE A 67 2.42 3.65 7.97
N GLY A 68 1.23 3.57 7.37
CA GLY A 68 0.88 2.58 6.35
C GLY A 68 0.54 3.21 5.00
N PRO A 69 0.60 2.42 3.91
CA PRO A 69 0.39 2.94 2.55
C PRO A 69 -1.00 3.53 2.33
N CYS A 70 -2.04 3.01 3.00
CA CYS A 70 -3.40 3.56 2.89
C CYS A 70 -3.54 4.96 3.52
N MET A 71 -2.57 5.42 4.32
CA MET A 71 -2.53 6.79 4.85
C MET A 71 -1.66 7.72 3.99
N VAL A 72 -0.70 7.18 3.23
CA VAL A 72 0.17 7.94 2.31
C VAL A 72 -0.57 8.29 1.02
N SER A 73 -1.26 7.31 0.43
CA SER A 73 -1.92 7.48 -0.87
C SER A 73 -3.09 8.46 -0.78
N SER A 74 -3.23 9.32 -1.79
CA SER A 74 -4.42 10.16 -1.98
C SER A 74 -5.69 9.34 -2.25
N GLU A 75 -5.52 8.15 -2.82
CA GLU A 75 -6.59 7.16 -3.05
C GLU A 75 -6.72 6.17 -1.88
N GLY A 76 -5.90 6.33 -0.85
CA GLY A 76 -5.87 5.43 0.29
C GLY A 76 -7.11 5.58 1.16
N THR A 77 -7.82 4.48 1.42
CA THR A 77 -9.04 4.49 2.24
C THR A 77 -8.81 5.15 3.59
N CYS A 78 -7.68 4.90 4.26
CA CYS A 78 -7.39 5.54 5.55
C CYS A 78 -7.22 7.06 5.40
N ASN A 79 -6.48 7.54 4.38
CA ASN A 79 -6.29 8.98 4.15
C ASN A 79 -7.63 9.68 3.89
N ILE A 80 -8.46 9.10 3.02
CA ILE A 80 -9.79 9.62 2.67
C ILE A 80 -10.70 9.62 3.91
N TYR A 81 -10.75 8.51 4.65
CA TYR A 81 -11.60 8.37 5.84
C TYR A 81 -11.20 9.33 6.95
N TYR A 82 -9.89 9.60 7.13
CA TYR A 82 -9.41 10.57 8.10
C TYR A 82 -9.81 12.01 7.72
N ARG A 83 -9.74 12.36 6.43
CA ARG A 83 -10.00 13.74 5.95
C ARG A 83 -11.48 14.08 5.83
N TYR A 84 -12.30 13.11 5.46
CA TYR A 84 -13.69 13.35 5.05
C TYR A 84 -14.69 12.43 5.75
N GLY A 85 -14.24 11.35 6.38
CA GLY A 85 -15.10 10.58 7.28
C GLY A 85 -15.41 11.42 8.51
N SER A 86 -16.46 11.02 9.25
CA SER A 86 -16.86 11.65 10.52
C SER A 86 -15.85 11.46 11.66
N TYR A 87 -14.57 11.29 11.34
CA TYR A 87 -13.44 11.20 12.26
C TYR A 87 -12.98 12.59 12.77
N ALA A 88 -13.64 13.67 12.33
CA ALA A 88 -13.45 15.01 12.87
C ALA A 88 -14.13 15.19 14.23
#